data_AF-A0A920G8E9-F1
#
_entry.id   AF-A0A920G8E9-F1
#
_cell.length_a   1.000
_cell.length_b   1.000
_cell.length_c   1.000
_cell.angle_alpha   90.00
_cell.angle_beta   90.00
_cell.angle_gamma   90.00
#
_symmetry.space_group_name_H-M   'P 1'
#
loop_
_entity.id
_entity.type
_entity.pdbx_description
1 polymer ?
#
loop_
_entity_poly.entity_id
_entity_poly.type
_entity_poly.pdbx_seq_one_letter_code
_entity_poly.pdbx_strand_id
1 'polypeptide(L)'
;MPDDKFEPRIADQRIGYFSEKVTDLSTYDSNNARDLINRWRLVKKDPDAELSEPEQPLVYWVENSTPEEIRPFVVKGIEAWNKAFEKAGFKNAIVAKIQPDDAEWDAGDVRYNVVRWASTPSPRYSGYGPSVANPRTGEIIAADIVQEFNAIKRGYTYRKLWGYTEENDPLEQWIVSLTMHEVGHTLGLRHNFKSSWVYDAKEVHDVSITGDNHIGSVMDYDPINLAPEGTPQGNFFPTGPGFYDIWAIEFGYTQASLMRNEKTFFQNQLSQNIYLELMEMQCHHRE
;
A
#
# COMPACT_ATOMS: atom_id res chain seq x y z
N MET A 1 -4.31 25.25 3.56
CA MET A 1 -5.16 24.46 2.63
C MET A 1 -4.46 24.44 1.28
N PRO A 2 -4.45 23.29 0.58
CA PRO A 2 -3.90 23.20 -0.77
C PRO A 2 -4.54 24.19 -1.75
N ASP A 3 -3.88 24.43 -2.88
CA ASP A 3 -4.43 25.26 -3.96
C ASP A 3 -5.51 24.50 -4.77
N ASP A 4 -6.17 25.21 -5.69
CA ASP A 4 -7.27 24.67 -6.50
C ASP A 4 -6.79 23.84 -7.73
N LYS A 5 -5.52 23.45 -7.79
CA LYS A 5 -4.94 22.70 -8.93
C LYS A 5 -4.97 21.18 -8.76
N PHE A 6 -5.50 20.67 -7.65
CA PHE A 6 -5.70 19.24 -7.47
C PHE A 6 -6.92 18.78 -8.26
N GLU A 7 -6.73 17.81 -9.15
CA GLU A 7 -7.82 17.14 -9.86
C GLU A 7 -8.39 16.00 -9.00
N PRO A 8 -9.62 16.10 -8.48
CA PRO A 8 -10.25 15.02 -7.73
C PRO A 8 -10.49 13.79 -8.61
N ARG A 9 -10.60 12.61 -8.00
CA ARG A 9 -10.96 11.38 -8.70
C ARG A 9 -12.17 10.74 -8.05
N ILE A 10 -13.17 10.41 -8.86
CA ILE A 10 -14.40 9.75 -8.41
C ILE A 10 -14.04 8.34 -7.93
N ALA A 11 -14.60 7.95 -6.79
CA ALA A 11 -14.43 6.62 -6.24
C ALA A 11 -15.20 5.57 -7.05
N ASP A 12 -14.53 4.45 -7.31
CA ASP A 12 -15.16 3.23 -7.82
C ASP A 12 -15.30 2.23 -6.68
N GLN A 13 -16.51 1.75 -6.42
CA GLN A 13 -16.78 0.84 -5.30
C GLN A 13 -16.07 -0.52 -5.41
N ARG A 14 -15.55 -0.88 -6.59
CA ARG A 14 -14.77 -2.10 -6.80
C ARG A 14 -13.32 -1.95 -6.32
N ILE A 15 -12.86 -0.73 -6.08
CA ILE A 15 -11.49 -0.40 -5.69
C ILE A 15 -11.51 0.19 -4.28
N GLY A 16 -10.79 -0.43 -3.37
CA GLY A 16 -10.82 -0.11 -1.95
C GLY A 16 -10.03 1.14 -1.60
N TYR A 17 -10.51 2.33 -1.95
CA TYR A 17 -9.96 3.62 -1.47
C TYR A 17 -10.81 4.22 -0.35
N PHE A 18 -10.21 4.80 0.67
CA PHE A 18 -10.90 5.76 1.54
C PHE A 18 -11.44 6.91 0.68
N SER A 19 -12.57 7.49 1.07
CA SER A 19 -13.22 8.51 0.25
C SER A 19 -13.93 9.58 1.06
N GLU A 20 -13.92 10.79 0.52
CA GLU A 20 -14.75 11.90 0.95
C GLU A 20 -16.12 11.82 0.26
N LYS A 21 -17.19 11.91 1.04
CA LYS A 21 -18.55 11.91 0.49
C LYS A 21 -18.93 13.32 0.05
N VAL A 22 -19.20 13.48 -1.24
CA VAL A 22 -19.65 14.75 -1.80
C VAL A 22 -21.04 14.58 -2.39
N THR A 23 -21.88 15.61 -2.22
CA THR A 23 -23.20 15.68 -2.86
C THR A 23 -23.18 16.89 -3.78
N ASP A 24 -23.32 16.65 -5.09
CA ASP A 24 -23.36 17.72 -6.08
C ASP A 24 -24.76 18.35 -6.11
N LEU A 25 -24.92 19.49 -5.44
CA LEU A 25 -26.18 20.23 -5.40
C LEU A 25 -26.38 21.15 -6.61
N SER A 26 -25.49 21.11 -7.61
CA SER A 26 -25.59 21.91 -8.84
C SER A 26 -26.23 21.16 -10.02
N THR A 27 -26.45 19.84 -9.88
CA THR A 27 -27.09 19.01 -10.90
C THR A 27 -28.59 18.76 -10.60
N TYR A 28 -29.35 18.51 -11.67
CA TYR A 28 -30.74 18.05 -11.60
C TYR A 28 -30.87 16.52 -11.53
N ASP A 29 -29.75 15.79 -11.55
CA ASP A 29 -29.74 14.33 -11.42
C ASP A 29 -30.30 13.89 -10.06
N SER A 30 -31.14 12.86 -10.08
CA SER A 30 -31.70 12.27 -8.86
C SER A 30 -30.66 11.53 -8.01
N ASN A 31 -29.55 11.11 -8.62
CA ASN A 31 -28.41 10.51 -7.93
C ASN A 31 -27.16 11.39 -8.10
N ASN A 32 -27.05 12.38 -7.23
CA ASN A 32 -26.00 13.39 -7.24
C ASN A 32 -24.91 13.15 -6.18
N ALA A 33 -24.93 12.01 -5.49
CA ALA A 33 -23.85 11.60 -4.61
C ALA A 33 -22.64 11.14 -5.44
N ARG A 34 -21.48 11.71 -5.14
CA ARG A 34 -20.18 11.36 -5.73
C ARG A 34 -19.16 11.28 -4.61
N ASP A 35 -18.61 10.10 -4.39
CA ASP A 35 -17.50 9.94 -3.46
C ASP A 35 -16.19 10.24 -4.21
N LEU A 36 -15.25 10.93 -3.56
CA LEU A 36 -13.93 11.25 -4.10
C LEU A 36 -12.89 10.42 -3.36
N ILE A 37 -11.99 9.73 -4.07
CA ILE A 37 -10.94 8.95 -3.40
C ILE A 37 -9.95 9.86 -2.69
N ASN A 38 -9.44 9.37 -1.57
CA ASN A 38 -8.35 10.02 -0.85
C ASN A 38 -7.03 9.62 -1.52
N ARG A 39 -6.27 10.58 -2.04
CA ARG A 39 -4.95 10.32 -2.66
C ARG A 39 -4.02 11.51 -2.56
N TRP A 40 -2.71 11.25 -2.64
CA TRP A 40 -1.71 12.31 -2.76
C TRP A 40 -1.71 12.96 -4.14
N ARG A 41 -1.32 14.23 -4.18
CA ARG A 41 -1.03 14.93 -5.44
C ARG A 41 0.33 14.50 -5.96
N LEU A 42 0.36 13.80 -7.09
CA LEU A 42 1.58 13.53 -7.84
C LEU A 42 1.44 14.03 -9.28
N VAL A 43 2.40 14.84 -9.70
CA VAL A 43 2.50 15.41 -11.04
C VAL A 43 3.85 14.99 -11.61
N LYS A 44 3.88 14.44 -12.82
CA LYS A 44 5.13 14.04 -13.48
C LYS A 44 5.94 15.29 -13.83
N LYS A 45 7.26 15.26 -13.62
CA LYS A 45 8.20 16.29 -14.13
C LYS A 45 8.14 16.39 -15.65
N ASP A 46 8.04 15.25 -16.31
CA ASP A 46 7.84 15.12 -17.76
C ASP A 46 6.47 14.46 -18.01
N PRO A 47 5.44 15.26 -18.37
CA PRO A 47 4.08 14.75 -18.61
C PRO A 47 3.97 13.80 -19.81
N ASP A 48 4.86 13.91 -20.78
CA ASP A 48 4.82 13.14 -22.03
C ASP A 48 5.58 11.81 -21.93
N ALA A 49 6.44 11.67 -20.92
CA ALA A 49 7.14 10.42 -20.64
C ALA A 49 6.22 9.33 -20.08
N GLU A 50 6.40 8.10 -20.56
CA GLU A 50 5.74 6.91 -20.01
C GLU A 50 6.06 6.76 -18.50
N LEU A 51 7.34 6.91 -18.15
CA LEU A 51 7.84 6.85 -16.79
C LEU A 51 8.61 8.14 -16.44
N SER A 52 8.17 8.86 -15.42
CA SER A 52 8.79 10.13 -15.00
C SER A 52 8.89 10.24 -13.48
N GLU A 53 9.89 10.96 -12.98
CA GLU A 53 9.88 11.32 -11.55
C GLU A 53 8.74 12.31 -11.29
N PRO A 54 8.12 12.29 -10.10
CA PRO A 54 7.20 13.34 -9.73
C PRO A 54 7.95 14.66 -9.49
N GLU A 55 7.30 15.79 -9.76
CA GLU A 55 7.83 17.13 -9.42
C GLU A 55 8.18 17.20 -7.93
N GLN A 56 7.32 16.62 -7.09
CA GLN A 56 7.53 16.44 -5.67
C GLN A 56 7.28 14.98 -5.30
N PRO A 57 8.31 14.21 -4.91
CA PRO A 57 8.12 12.85 -4.43
C PRO A 57 7.45 12.86 -3.05
N LEU A 58 6.71 11.79 -2.76
CA LEU A 58 6.14 11.56 -1.45
C LEU A 58 7.23 11.06 -0.51
N VAL A 59 7.66 11.93 0.41
CA VAL A 59 8.72 11.60 1.37
C VAL A 59 8.10 11.09 2.65
N TYR A 60 8.55 9.92 3.10
CA TYR A 60 8.32 9.39 4.45
C TYR A 60 9.62 9.41 5.24
N TRP A 61 9.52 9.79 6.50
CA TRP A 61 10.65 9.84 7.43
C TRP A 61 10.53 8.70 8.44
N VAL A 62 11.57 7.87 8.54
CA VAL A 62 11.73 6.90 9.60
C VAL A 62 12.25 7.65 10.82
N GLU A 63 11.48 7.63 11.91
CA GLU A 63 11.82 8.29 13.16
C GLU A 63 13.18 7.80 13.68
N ASN A 64 14.01 8.71 14.20
CA ASN A 64 15.35 8.40 14.68
C ASN A 64 15.36 7.44 15.90
N SER A 65 14.29 7.38 16.70
CA SER A 65 14.16 6.36 17.75
C SER A 65 13.91 4.94 17.25
N THR A 66 13.69 4.74 15.96
CA THR A 66 13.65 3.39 15.36
C THR A 66 14.99 2.70 15.58
N PRO A 67 15.01 1.46 16.15
CA PRO A 67 16.25 0.69 16.31
C PRO A 67 17.01 0.59 14.98
N GLU A 68 18.33 0.80 15.01
CA GLU A 68 19.15 0.92 13.80
C GLU A 68 19.06 -0.30 12.90
N GLU A 69 18.98 -1.49 13.49
CA GLU A 69 18.82 -2.77 12.79
C GLU A 69 17.46 -2.95 12.12
N ILE A 70 16.45 -2.17 12.52
CA ILE A 70 15.09 -2.21 11.97
C ILE A 70 14.88 -1.14 10.89
N ARG A 71 15.61 -0.01 10.95
CA ARG A 71 15.48 1.10 9.98
C ARG A 71 15.53 0.63 8.51
N PRO A 72 16.44 -0.27 8.08
CA PRO A 72 16.48 -0.74 6.69
C PRO A 72 15.21 -1.47 6.27
N PHE A 73 14.56 -2.20 7.18
CA PHE A 73 13.32 -2.94 6.89
C PHE A 73 12.14 -1.98 6.69
N VAL A 74 12.06 -0.93 7.51
CA VAL A 74 11.06 0.13 7.36
C VAL A 74 11.25 0.88 6.05
N VAL A 75 12.50 1.27 5.72
CA VAL A 75 12.85 1.89 4.43
C VAL A 75 12.41 1.01 3.26
N LYS A 76 12.73 -0.28 3.30
CA LYS A 76 12.33 -1.25 2.27
C LYS A 76 10.81 -1.35 2.13
N GLY A 77 10.06 -1.38 3.23
CA GLY A 77 8.60 -1.41 3.19
C GLY A 77 7.97 -0.13 2.63
N ILE A 78 8.53 1.04 2.94
CA ILE A 78 8.08 2.32 2.35
C ILE A 78 8.32 2.31 0.84
N GLU A 79 9.55 1.99 0.41
CA GLU A 79 9.96 2.13 -0.98
C GLU A 79 9.48 1.01 -1.89
N ALA A 80 9.06 -0.14 -1.34
CA ALA A 80 8.48 -1.25 -2.10
C ALA A 80 7.26 -0.84 -2.94
N TRP A 81 6.52 0.18 -2.50
CA TRP A 81 5.39 0.74 -3.25
C TRP A 81 5.80 1.37 -4.59
N ASN A 82 7.07 1.73 -4.79
CA ASN A 82 7.52 2.25 -6.09
C ASN A 82 7.24 1.26 -7.23
N LYS A 83 7.26 -0.06 -6.99
CA LYS A 83 6.88 -1.10 -7.97
C LYS A 83 5.45 -0.90 -8.50
N ALA A 84 4.53 -0.44 -7.66
CA ALA A 84 3.16 -0.10 -8.05
C ALA A 84 3.09 1.27 -8.75
N PHE A 85 3.84 2.26 -8.26
CA PHE A 85 3.87 3.60 -8.87
C PHE A 85 4.51 3.62 -10.26
N GLU A 86 5.43 2.71 -10.56
CA GLU A 86 5.98 2.51 -11.91
C GLU A 86 4.87 2.17 -12.91
N LYS A 87 3.88 1.36 -12.52
CA LYS A 87 2.70 1.07 -13.35
C LYS A 87 1.78 2.28 -13.51
N ALA A 88 1.73 3.16 -12.52
CA ALA A 88 1.06 4.46 -12.64
C ALA A 88 1.88 5.50 -13.45
N GLY A 89 3.06 5.13 -13.95
CA GLY A 89 3.93 5.97 -14.77
C GLY A 89 4.89 6.87 -13.98
N PHE A 90 5.14 6.56 -12.70
CA PHE A 90 6.10 7.28 -11.86
C PHE A 90 7.31 6.43 -11.48
N LYS A 91 8.52 6.98 -11.60
CA LYS A 91 9.73 6.43 -10.96
C LYS A 91 10.06 7.24 -9.71
N ASN A 92 10.57 6.57 -8.67
CA ASN A 92 10.95 7.21 -7.41
C ASN A 92 9.82 8.11 -6.84
N ALA A 93 8.57 7.62 -6.93
CA ALA A 93 7.40 8.33 -6.45
C ALA A 93 7.42 8.50 -4.93
N ILE A 94 7.91 7.47 -4.25
CA ILE A 94 8.01 7.39 -2.80
C ILE A 94 9.48 7.32 -2.42
N VAL A 95 9.87 8.12 -1.43
CA VAL A 95 11.24 8.19 -0.92
C VAL A 95 11.21 8.04 0.59
N ALA A 96 11.98 7.09 1.12
CA ALA A 96 12.21 6.98 2.55
C ALA A 96 13.46 7.78 2.95
N LYS A 97 13.41 8.43 4.11
CA LYS A 97 14.55 9.10 4.73
C LYS A 97 14.61 8.77 6.19
N ILE A 98 15.81 8.79 6.78
CA ILE A 98 15.97 8.70 8.23
C ILE A 98 15.91 10.12 8.79
N GLN A 99 15.10 10.33 9.82
CA GLN A 99 15.10 11.58 10.58
C GLN A 99 16.50 11.82 11.18
N PRO A 100 17.13 12.99 10.95
CA PRO A 100 18.38 13.32 11.59
C PRO A 100 18.25 13.38 13.13
N ASP A 101 19.31 13.06 13.86
CA ASP A 101 19.33 13.16 15.32
C ASP A 101 19.27 14.62 15.81
N ASP A 102 19.68 15.57 14.97
CA ASP A 102 19.65 17.02 15.19
C ASP A 102 18.43 17.70 14.55
N ALA A 103 17.40 16.94 14.20
CA ALA A 103 16.16 17.50 13.66
C ALA A 103 15.43 18.34 14.72
N GLU A 104 15.13 19.60 14.38
CA GLU A 104 14.34 20.52 15.22
C GLU A 104 12.81 20.27 15.13
N TRP A 105 12.39 19.23 14.41
CA TRP A 105 10.99 18.82 14.24
C TRP A 105 10.79 17.40 14.77
N ASP A 106 9.56 17.12 15.22
CA ASP A 106 9.15 15.82 15.75
C ASP A 106 8.03 15.18 14.91
N ALA A 107 7.68 13.94 15.24
CA ALA A 107 6.73 13.15 14.48
C ALA A 107 5.28 13.68 14.51
N GLY A 108 4.94 14.61 15.41
CA GLY A 108 3.67 15.32 15.44
C GLY A 108 3.58 16.48 14.46
N ASP A 109 4.69 16.86 13.79
CA ASP A 109 4.69 17.92 12.81
C ASP A 109 4.05 17.47 11.50
N VAL A 110 2.86 18.02 11.21
CA VAL A 110 2.03 17.71 10.03
C VAL A 110 2.72 17.97 8.68
N ARG A 111 3.87 18.65 8.65
CA ARG A 111 4.66 18.89 7.43
C ARG A 111 5.47 17.66 7.01
N TYR A 112 5.63 16.69 7.89
CA TYR A 112 6.44 15.50 7.68
C TYR A 112 5.56 14.26 7.81
N ASN A 113 5.61 13.37 6.82
CA ASN A 113 4.99 12.05 6.96
C ASN A 113 5.98 11.17 7.69
N VAL A 114 5.67 10.76 8.92
CA VAL A 114 6.62 10.04 9.77
C VAL A 114 6.15 8.62 10.04
N VAL A 115 7.06 7.65 9.95
CA VAL A 115 6.90 6.30 10.49
C VAL A 115 7.62 6.26 11.82
N ARG A 116 6.84 6.21 12.91
CA ARG A 116 7.33 6.26 14.29
C ARG A 116 6.95 5.04 15.10
N TRP A 117 7.61 4.86 16.24
CA TRP A 117 7.31 3.76 17.15
C TRP A 117 6.59 4.23 18.41
N ALA A 118 5.59 3.46 18.83
CA ALA A 118 4.96 3.61 20.13
C ALA A 118 5.20 2.37 20.99
N SER A 119 5.45 2.57 22.29
CA SER A 119 5.50 1.49 23.27
C SER A 119 4.35 1.64 24.24
N THR A 120 3.19 1.07 23.89
CA THR A 120 2.02 1.13 24.76
C THR A 120 1.97 -0.08 25.71
N PRO A 121 1.48 0.07 26.97
CA PRO A 121 1.38 -1.05 27.91
C PRO A 121 0.37 -2.14 27.50
N SER A 122 -0.58 -1.80 26.62
CA SER A 122 -1.65 -2.70 26.17
C SER A 122 -2.00 -2.40 24.71
N PRO A 123 -1.09 -2.72 23.77
CA PRO A 123 -1.27 -2.40 22.37
C PRO A 123 -2.42 -3.24 21.79
N ARG A 124 -3.34 -2.57 21.09
CA ARG A 124 -4.48 -3.23 20.42
C ARG A 124 -4.15 -3.68 18.99
N TYR A 125 -3.19 -3.03 18.34
CA TYR A 125 -2.78 -3.26 16.96
C TYR A 125 -1.26 -3.41 16.86
N SER A 126 -0.75 -3.84 15.71
CA SER A 126 0.69 -3.83 15.41
C SER A 126 1.15 -2.50 14.80
N GLY A 127 0.22 -1.76 14.18
CA GLY A 127 0.42 -0.43 13.63
C GLY A 127 -0.90 0.23 13.29
N TYR A 128 -0.84 1.50 12.92
CA TYR A 128 -1.93 2.25 12.32
C TYR A 128 -1.37 3.44 11.52
N GLY A 129 -1.84 3.62 10.28
CA GLY A 129 -1.45 4.69 9.36
C GLY A 129 -2.58 5.66 9.01
N PRO A 130 -3.01 6.55 9.92
CA PRO A 130 -3.96 7.60 9.60
C PRO A 130 -3.42 8.58 8.56
N SER A 131 -4.33 9.07 7.72
CA SER A 131 -4.10 10.20 6.83
C SER A 131 -5.20 11.24 6.99
N VAL A 132 -4.87 12.50 6.68
CA VAL A 132 -5.81 13.61 6.65
C VAL A 132 -5.98 14.04 5.21
N ALA A 133 -7.22 14.04 4.73
CA ALA A 133 -7.56 14.51 3.39
C ALA A 133 -8.38 15.80 3.44
N ASN A 134 -8.27 16.60 2.39
CA ASN A 134 -9.14 17.73 2.17
C ASN A 134 -10.57 17.22 1.90
N PRO A 135 -11.56 17.56 2.75
CA PRO A 135 -12.92 17.01 2.66
C PRO A 135 -13.68 17.43 1.39
N ARG A 136 -13.15 18.39 0.62
CA ARG A 136 -13.76 18.87 -0.62
C ARG A 136 -13.20 18.20 -1.87
N THR A 137 -11.97 17.71 -1.81
CA THR A 137 -11.24 17.25 -3.00
C THR A 137 -10.72 15.82 -2.88
N GLY A 138 -10.58 15.28 -1.67
CA GLY A 138 -9.89 14.02 -1.41
C GLY A 138 -8.36 14.12 -1.47
N GLU A 139 -7.79 15.32 -1.60
CA GLU A 139 -6.32 15.48 -1.57
C GLU A 139 -5.78 15.16 -0.17
N ILE A 140 -4.95 14.12 -0.05
CA ILE A 140 -4.23 13.82 1.19
C ILE A 140 -3.17 14.91 1.39
N ILE A 141 -3.12 15.46 2.61
CA ILE A 141 -2.24 16.58 2.97
C ILE A 141 -1.25 16.24 4.08
N ALA A 142 -1.53 15.20 4.87
CA ALA A 142 -0.67 14.74 5.94
C ALA A 142 -0.94 13.26 6.24
N ALA A 143 0.09 12.55 6.66
CA ALA A 143 0.00 11.20 7.20
C ALA A 143 0.94 11.04 8.40
N ASP A 144 0.55 10.23 9.38
CA ASP A 144 1.38 9.85 10.52
C ASP A 144 1.21 8.35 10.74
N ILE A 145 2.29 7.58 10.66
CA ILE A 145 2.25 6.13 10.81
C ILE A 145 2.86 5.77 12.14
N VAL A 146 2.09 5.04 12.94
CA VAL A 146 2.56 4.51 14.22
C VAL A 146 2.68 3.01 14.11
N GLN A 147 3.86 2.49 14.39
CA GLN A 147 4.09 1.07 14.57
C GLN A 147 4.28 0.79 16.06
N GLU A 148 3.62 -0.23 16.58
CA GLU A 148 3.72 -0.59 17.99
C GLU A 148 4.97 -1.46 18.20
N PHE A 149 5.69 -1.22 19.29
CA PHE A 149 6.93 -1.95 19.60
C PHE A 149 6.70 -3.48 19.75
N ASN A 150 5.45 -3.90 19.98
CA ASN A 150 5.06 -5.32 19.98
C ASN A 150 5.29 -5.98 18.61
N ALA A 151 5.29 -5.24 17.50
CA ALA A 151 5.54 -5.76 16.16
C ALA A 151 6.98 -6.26 16.04
N ILE A 152 7.95 -5.52 16.57
CA ILE A 152 9.36 -5.94 16.63
C ILE A 152 9.49 -7.22 17.47
N LYS A 153 8.88 -7.25 18.66
CA LYS A 153 8.88 -8.46 19.52
C LYS A 153 8.29 -9.68 18.82
N ARG A 154 7.22 -9.48 18.05
CA ARG A 154 6.56 -10.52 17.27
C ARG A 154 7.47 -11.05 16.16
N GLY A 155 8.09 -10.18 15.37
CA GLY A 155 9.05 -10.59 14.35
C GLY A 155 10.27 -11.34 14.91
N TYR A 156 10.82 -10.90 16.06
CA TYR A 156 11.87 -11.68 16.75
C TYR A 156 11.38 -13.04 17.23
N THR A 157 10.13 -13.13 17.67
CA THR A 157 9.52 -14.41 18.04
C THR A 157 9.41 -15.32 16.82
N TYR A 158 9.08 -14.77 15.65
CA TYR A 158 9.09 -15.53 14.39
C TYR A 158 10.49 -16.08 14.08
N ARG A 159 11.53 -15.24 14.07
CA ARG A 159 12.93 -15.70 13.90
C ARG A 159 13.30 -16.83 14.86
N LYS A 160 12.93 -16.71 16.14
CA LYS A 160 13.29 -17.68 17.18
C LYS A 160 12.59 -19.02 17.01
N LEU A 161 11.31 -19.01 16.63
CA LEU A 161 10.50 -20.22 16.55
C LEU A 161 10.74 -21.03 15.27
N TRP A 162 10.95 -20.36 14.13
CA TRP A 162 11.02 -21.01 12.82
C TRP A 162 12.41 -20.96 12.17
N GLY A 163 13.38 -20.26 12.77
CA GLY A 163 14.70 -20.07 12.18
C GLY A 163 14.69 -19.04 11.05
N TYR A 164 15.88 -18.69 10.55
CA TYR A 164 16.03 -17.73 9.45
C TYR A 164 17.38 -17.90 8.72
N THR A 165 17.44 -17.39 7.50
CA THR A 165 18.68 -17.08 6.78
C THR A 165 18.72 -15.58 6.45
N GLU A 166 19.84 -15.06 5.97
CA GLU A 166 19.92 -13.65 5.55
C GLU A 166 18.97 -13.35 4.38
N GLU A 167 18.71 -14.33 3.51
CA GLU A 167 17.84 -14.20 2.35
C GLU A 167 16.36 -14.46 2.68
N ASN A 168 16.06 -15.20 3.75
CA ASN A 168 14.70 -15.54 4.16
C ASN A 168 14.52 -15.31 5.67
N ASP A 169 14.31 -14.04 6.01
CA ASP A 169 14.22 -13.57 7.38
C ASP A 169 12.79 -13.15 7.76
N PRO A 170 12.10 -13.88 8.67
CA PRO A 170 10.74 -13.57 9.06
C PRO A 170 10.58 -12.26 9.87
N LEU A 171 11.63 -11.74 10.53
CA LEU A 171 11.53 -10.40 11.16
C LEU A 171 11.58 -9.32 10.09
N GLU A 172 12.51 -9.42 9.14
CA GLU A 172 12.59 -8.45 8.04
C GLU A 172 11.27 -8.44 7.27
N GLN A 173 10.82 -9.61 6.81
CA GLN A 173 9.61 -9.72 6.00
C GLN A 173 8.38 -9.24 6.76
N TRP A 174 8.27 -9.54 8.07
CA TRP A 174 7.18 -9.03 8.91
C TRP A 174 7.17 -7.50 9.01
N ILE A 175 8.33 -6.88 9.26
CA ILE A 175 8.42 -5.41 9.38
C ILE A 175 8.19 -4.73 8.04
N VAL A 176 8.74 -5.29 6.95
CA VAL A 176 8.49 -4.81 5.59
C VAL A 176 7.00 -4.87 5.28
N SER A 177 6.37 -6.03 5.46
CA SER A 177 4.94 -6.25 5.21
C SER A 177 4.05 -5.31 6.03
N LEU A 178 4.31 -5.19 7.34
CA LEU A 178 3.57 -4.27 8.21
C LEU A 178 3.75 -2.81 7.76
N THR A 179 4.98 -2.40 7.43
CA THR A 179 5.24 -1.04 6.95
C THR A 179 4.53 -0.76 5.64
N MET A 180 4.56 -1.72 4.71
CA MET A 180 3.82 -1.63 3.45
C MET A 180 2.31 -1.46 3.69
N HIS A 181 1.73 -2.23 4.60
CA HIS A 181 0.31 -2.16 4.95
C HIS A 181 -0.07 -0.76 5.45
N GLU A 182 0.67 -0.23 6.42
CA GLU A 182 0.37 1.09 6.97
C GLU A 182 0.62 2.22 5.95
N VAL A 183 1.66 2.13 5.13
CA VAL A 183 1.89 3.06 4.02
C VAL A 183 0.75 2.96 2.99
N GLY A 184 0.21 1.77 2.74
CA GLY A 184 -0.95 1.59 1.86
C GLY A 184 -2.17 2.38 2.32
N HIS A 185 -2.44 2.42 3.64
CA HIS A 185 -3.48 3.27 4.21
C HIS A 185 -3.22 4.75 3.98
N THR A 186 -1.97 5.21 4.11
CA THR A 186 -1.61 6.60 3.88
C THR A 186 -1.55 6.98 2.40
N LEU A 187 -1.50 6.00 1.50
CA LEU A 187 -1.71 6.19 0.06
C LEU A 187 -3.19 6.25 -0.34
N GLY A 188 -4.09 5.99 0.62
CA GLY A 188 -5.54 6.06 0.45
C GLY A 188 -6.25 4.71 0.43
N LEU A 189 -5.54 3.59 0.57
CA LEU A 189 -6.13 2.25 0.44
C LEU A 189 -6.81 1.77 1.72
N ARG A 190 -7.94 1.10 1.57
CA ARG A 190 -8.64 0.34 2.63
C ARG A 190 -8.17 -1.11 2.63
N HIS A 191 -8.48 -1.83 3.71
CA HIS A 191 -8.33 -3.28 3.74
C HIS A 191 -9.08 -3.96 2.57
N ASN A 192 -8.53 -5.03 2.03
CA ASN A 192 -9.08 -5.72 0.85
C ASN A 192 -9.19 -7.26 1.00
N PHE A 193 -9.87 -7.73 2.04
CA PHE A 193 -10.03 -9.16 2.36
C PHE A 193 -10.64 -10.05 1.27
N LYS A 194 -11.01 -9.48 0.12
CA LYS A 194 -11.52 -10.22 -1.04
C LYS A 194 -10.39 -10.84 -1.87
N SER A 195 -9.15 -10.41 -1.69
CA SER A 195 -8.01 -10.81 -2.53
C SER A 195 -7.11 -11.89 -1.91
N SER A 196 -7.51 -12.50 -0.80
CA SER A 196 -6.64 -13.31 0.07
C SER A 196 -6.28 -14.71 -0.46
N TRP A 197 -6.67 -15.09 -1.69
CA TRP A 197 -6.43 -16.43 -2.24
C TRP A 197 -6.10 -16.37 -3.71
N VAL A 198 -4.80 -16.37 -4.01
CA VAL A 198 -4.24 -16.28 -5.37
C VAL A 198 -3.57 -17.58 -5.79
N TYR A 199 -2.91 -18.22 -4.83
CA TYR A 199 -2.12 -19.42 -5.02
C TYR A 199 -2.72 -20.57 -4.20
N ASP A 200 -2.52 -21.80 -4.65
CA ASP A 200 -2.93 -22.97 -3.89
C ASP A 200 -1.99 -23.27 -2.70
N ALA A 201 -2.36 -24.25 -1.88
CA ALA A 201 -1.62 -24.63 -0.67
C ALA A 201 -0.19 -25.15 -0.90
N LYS A 202 0.21 -25.39 -2.15
CA LYS A 202 1.57 -25.79 -2.52
C LYS A 202 2.31 -24.63 -3.17
N GLU A 203 1.68 -23.95 -4.12
CA GLU A 203 2.24 -22.84 -4.87
C GLU A 203 2.63 -21.67 -3.96
N VAL A 204 1.87 -21.42 -2.89
CA VAL A 204 2.14 -20.35 -1.92
C VAL A 204 3.53 -20.42 -1.26
N HIS A 205 4.16 -21.60 -1.26
CA HIS A 205 5.50 -21.81 -0.71
C HIS A 205 6.62 -21.71 -1.76
N ASP A 206 6.27 -21.66 -3.05
CA ASP A 206 7.25 -21.61 -4.14
C ASP A 206 7.54 -20.16 -4.55
N VAL A 207 8.74 -19.68 -4.18
CA VAL A 207 9.19 -18.31 -4.49
C VAL A 207 9.40 -18.10 -6.00
N SER A 208 9.61 -19.15 -6.79
CA SER A 208 9.69 -19.01 -8.25
C SER A 208 8.34 -18.69 -8.89
N ILE A 209 7.24 -18.99 -8.19
CA ILE A 209 5.86 -18.70 -8.60
C ILE A 209 5.38 -17.39 -7.97
N THR A 210 5.60 -17.23 -6.66
CA THR A 210 5.07 -16.11 -5.89
C THR A 210 5.95 -14.86 -5.92
N GLY A 211 7.25 -14.99 -6.18
CA GLY A 211 8.20 -13.89 -6.12
C GLY A 211 8.16 -13.19 -4.76
N ASP A 212 7.98 -11.87 -4.77
CA ASP A 212 7.96 -11.05 -3.54
C ASP A 212 6.61 -11.07 -2.81
N ASN A 213 5.55 -11.68 -3.37
CA ASN A 213 4.22 -11.61 -2.79
C ASN A 213 3.38 -12.86 -3.10
N HIS A 214 2.96 -13.55 -2.04
CA HIS A 214 2.13 -14.75 -2.11
C HIS A 214 0.64 -14.51 -1.80
N ILE A 215 0.23 -13.24 -1.72
CA ILE A 215 -1.16 -12.79 -1.56
C ILE A 215 -1.51 -11.73 -2.61
N GLY A 216 -2.80 -11.50 -2.83
CA GLY A 216 -3.22 -10.56 -3.87
C GLY A 216 -3.11 -9.10 -3.47
N SER A 217 -3.11 -8.82 -2.16
CA SER A 217 -2.99 -7.46 -1.60
C SER A 217 -2.31 -7.48 -0.24
N VAL A 218 -1.30 -6.63 -0.03
CA VAL A 218 -0.69 -6.40 1.30
C VAL A 218 -1.63 -5.66 2.27
N MET A 219 -2.79 -5.19 1.79
CA MET A 219 -3.85 -4.59 2.61
C MET A 219 -4.72 -5.64 3.32
N ASP A 220 -4.38 -6.92 3.23
CA ASP A 220 -5.03 -8.01 3.96
C ASP A 220 -4.36 -8.30 5.30
N TYR A 221 -5.06 -9.02 6.16
CA TYR A 221 -4.48 -9.57 7.39
C TYR A 221 -3.89 -10.94 7.13
N ASP A 222 -2.72 -10.93 6.50
CA ASP A 222 -2.01 -12.15 6.11
C ASP A 222 -1.50 -12.93 7.33
N PRO A 223 -1.88 -14.21 7.48
CA PRO A 223 -1.19 -15.09 8.42
C PRO A 223 0.25 -15.36 7.97
N ILE A 224 1.12 -15.78 8.89
CA ILE A 224 2.47 -16.22 8.53
C ILE A 224 2.40 -17.44 7.59
N ASN A 225 3.12 -17.37 6.48
CA ASN A 225 3.24 -18.48 5.53
C ASN A 225 4.25 -19.52 6.03
N LEU A 226 3.76 -20.69 6.44
CA LEU A 226 4.58 -21.78 6.97
C LEU A 226 4.46 -23.02 6.08
N ALA A 227 5.58 -23.43 5.51
CA ALA A 227 5.64 -24.63 4.69
C ALA A 227 5.44 -25.90 5.55
N PRO A 228 4.64 -26.88 5.09
CA PRO A 228 4.54 -28.18 5.72
C PRO A 228 5.89 -28.90 5.81
N GLU A 229 5.99 -29.85 6.73
CA GLU A 229 7.19 -30.70 6.85
C GLU A 229 7.48 -31.41 5.51
N GLY A 230 8.73 -31.30 5.05
CA GLY A 230 9.17 -31.84 3.75
C GLY A 230 8.99 -30.89 2.57
N THR A 231 8.37 -29.73 2.75
CA THR A 231 8.28 -28.67 1.72
C THR A 231 9.31 -27.58 2.00
N PRO A 232 10.07 -27.11 0.99
CA PRO A 232 10.94 -25.94 1.15
C PRO A 232 10.14 -24.70 1.60
N GLN A 233 10.67 -23.97 2.58
CA GLN A 233 10.04 -22.76 3.10
C GLN A 233 10.16 -21.62 2.08
N GLY A 234 9.01 -21.08 1.65
CA GLY A 234 8.93 -19.85 0.88
C GLY A 234 9.07 -18.59 1.75
N ASN A 235 8.67 -17.43 1.21
CA ASN A 235 8.61 -16.19 2.00
C ASN A 235 7.54 -16.31 3.09
N PHE A 236 7.90 -15.96 4.33
CA PHE A 236 7.01 -15.93 5.49
C PHE A 236 5.94 -14.84 5.40
N PHE A 237 6.29 -13.68 4.82
CA PHE A 237 5.39 -12.54 4.58
C PHE A 237 5.72 -11.88 3.23
N PRO A 238 4.76 -11.16 2.61
CA PRO A 238 5.02 -10.43 1.38
C PRO A 238 5.98 -9.26 1.60
N THR A 239 6.89 -9.06 0.66
CA THR A 239 7.89 -7.96 0.65
C THR A 239 7.69 -6.98 -0.50
N GLY A 240 6.60 -7.12 -1.26
CA GLY A 240 6.24 -6.24 -2.37
C GLY A 240 4.73 -6.14 -2.55
N PRO A 241 4.22 -5.13 -3.28
CA PRO A 241 2.79 -4.97 -3.50
C PRO A 241 2.24 -6.14 -4.33
N GLY A 242 1.03 -6.59 -3.98
CA GLY A 242 0.32 -7.63 -4.71
C GLY A 242 -0.29 -7.07 -5.99
N PHE A 243 -0.81 -7.96 -6.85
CA PHE A 243 -1.39 -7.51 -8.13
C PHE A 243 -2.55 -6.53 -7.92
N TYR A 244 -3.35 -6.70 -6.86
CA TYR A 244 -4.46 -5.80 -6.58
C TYR A 244 -3.94 -4.43 -6.13
N ASP A 245 -2.91 -4.41 -5.30
CA ASP A 245 -2.30 -3.16 -4.82
C ASP A 245 -1.75 -2.35 -5.99
N ILE A 246 -1.04 -3.01 -6.90
CA ILE A 246 -0.52 -2.42 -8.13
C ILE A 246 -1.65 -1.82 -8.95
N TRP A 247 -2.72 -2.57 -9.17
CA TRP A 247 -3.89 -2.12 -9.92
C TRP A 247 -4.62 -0.94 -9.24
N ALA A 248 -4.75 -0.98 -7.91
CA ALA A 248 -5.38 0.10 -7.15
C ALA A 248 -4.57 1.40 -7.21
N ILE A 249 -3.23 1.31 -7.13
CA ILE A 249 -2.34 2.47 -7.31
C ILE A 249 -2.42 3.00 -8.74
N GLU A 250 -2.40 2.12 -9.74
CA GLU A 250 -2.57 2.50 -11.14
C GLU A 250 -3.87 3.28 -11.35
N PHE A 251 -4.99 2.80 -10.80
CA PHE A 251 -6.27 3.51 -10.85
C PHE A 251 -6.20 4.90 -10.18
N GLY A 252 -5.61 4.99 -8.98
CA GLY A 252 -5.59 6.23 -8.21
C GLY A 252 -4.66 7.30 -8.78
N TYR A 253 -3.53 6.89 -9.37
CA TYR A 253 -2.41 7.78 -9.66
C TYR A 253 -2.08 7.93 -11.15
N THR A 254 -2.61 7.08 -12.05
CA THR A 254 -2.45 7.31 -13.49
C THR A 254 -3.10 8.63 -13.90
N GLN A 255 -2.38 9.45 -14.67
CA GLN A 255 -2.91 10.75 -15.11
C GLN A 255 -4.14 10.59 -16.01
N ALA A 256 -5.15 11.44 -15.79
CA ALA A 256 -6.44 11.37 -16.51
C ALA A 256 -6.30 11.53 -18.04
N SER A 257 -5.27 12.24 -18.51
CA SER A 257 -4.95 12.41 -19.94
C SER A 257 -4.65 11.09 -20.67
N LEU A 258 -4.16 10.09 -19.94
CA LEU A 258 -3.86 8.74 -20.43
C LEU A 258 -5.09 7.80 -20.30
N MET A 259 -6.06 8.15 -19.45
CA MET A 259 -7.27 7.38 -19.15
C MET A 259 -8.44 7.77 -20.06
N ARG A 260 -8.19 7.97 -21.36
CA ARG A 260 -9.17 8.53 -22.32
C ARG A 260 -10.46 7.69 -22.50
N ASN A 261 -10.54 6.52 -21.88
CA ASN A 261 -11.78 5.79 -21.61
C ASN A 261 -11.59 4.91 -20.37
N GLU A 262 -12.17 5.28 -19.22
CA GLU A 262 -12.19 4.42 -18.02
C GLU A 262 -12.75 3.02 -18.33
N LYS A 263 -13.78 2.93 -19.19
CA LYS A 263 -14.31 1.64 -19.68
C LYS A 263 -13.25 0.78 -20.38
N THR A 264 -12.36 1.38 -21.16
CA THR A 264 -11.29 0.67 -21.88
C THR A 264 -10.14 0.31 -20.94
N PHE A 265 -9.85 1.14 -19.92
CA PHE A 265 -8.90 0.78 -18.86
C PHE A 265 -9.35 -0.48 -18.11
N PHE A 266 -10.62 -0.54 -17.69
CA PHE A 266 -11.18 -1.73 -17.06
C PHE A 266 -11.24 -2.94 -18.01
N GLN A 267 -11.61 -2.76 -19.28
CA GLN A 267 -11.64 -3.86 -20.27
C GLN A 267 -10.23 -4.39 -20.62
N ASN A 268 -9.22 -3.53 -20.68
CA ASN A 268 -7.84 -3.94 -20.92
C ASN A 268 -7.24 -4.64 -19.69
N GLN A 269 -7.54 -4.18 -18.48
CA GLN A 269 -7.06 -4.81 -17.24
C GLN A 269 -7.77 -6.14 -16.95
N LEU A 270 -9.09 -6.24 -17.20
CA LEU A 270 -9.85 -7.49 -17.10
C LEU A 270 -9.45 -8.54 -18.15
N SER A 271 -8.87 -8.11 -19.29
CA SER A 271 -8.40 -9.01 -20.35
C SER A 271 -6.92 -9.37 -20.23
N GLN A 272 -6.12 -8.58 -19.52
CA GLN A 272 -4.68 -8.85 -19.28
C GLN A 272 -4.39 -9.57 -17.94
N ASN A 273 -5.34 -9.59 -17.00
CA ASN A 273 -5.18 -10.26 -15.71
C ASN A 273 -6.31 -11.27 -15.45
N ILE A 274 -5.95 -12.31 -14.70
CA ILE A 274 -6.66 -13.49 -14.15
C ILE A 274 -8.05 -13.20 -13.50
N TYR A 275 -8.54 -11.96 -13.54
CA TYR A 275 -9.81 -11.51 -12.99
C TYR A 275 -11.05 -12.23 -13.55
N LEU A 276 -11.05 -12.59 -14.84
CA LEU A 276 -12.15 -13.37 -15.43
C LEU A 276 -12.15 -14.82 -14.92
N GLU A 277 -10.98 -15.47 -14.80
CA GLU A 277 -10.89 -16.82 -14.23
C GLU A 277 -11.24 -16.85 -12.74
N LEU A 278 -10.81 -15.86 -11.95
CA LEU A 278 -11.17 -15.77 -10.52
C LEU A 278 -12.64 -15.45 -10.28
N MET A 279 -13.28 -14.66 -11.16
CA MET A 279 -14.73 -14.44 -11.10
C MET A 279 -15.53 -15.64 -11.62
N GLU A 280 -15.06 -16.36 -12.65
CA GLU A 280 -15.73 -17.54 -13.21
C GLU A 280 -15.59 -18.77 -12.30
N MET A 281 -14.44 -18.98 -11.64
CA MET A 281 -14.24 -20.06 -10.67
C MET A 281 -15.18 -19.96 -9.45
N GLN A 282 -15.64 -18.74 -9.10
CA GLN A 282 -16.61 -18.55 -8.01
C GLN A 282 -18.08 -18.79 -8.41
N CYS A 283 -18.39 -18.83 -9.71
CA CYS A 283 -19.73 -19.19 -10.19
C CYS A 283 -19.94 -20.71 -10.26
N HIS A 284 -18.89 -21.52 -10.40
CA HIS A 284 -18.99 -22.97 -10.57
C HIS A 284 -18.98 -23.81 -9.27
N HIS A 285 -19.06 -23.18 -8.09
CA HIS A 285 -19.19 -23.88 -6.81
C HIS A 285 -20.51 -23.59 -6.07
N ARG A 286 -21.56 -23.24 -6.81
CA ARG A 286 -22.95 -23.35 -6.35
C ARG A 286 -23.78 -24.26 -7.26
N GLU A 287 -23.44 -25.55 -7.28
CA GLU A 287 -24.39 -26.65 -7.51
C GLU A 287 -24.01 -27.84 -6.63
#